data_AF-A0A377K8Y1-F1
#
_entry.id   AF-A0A377K8Y1-F1
#
_cell.length_a   1.000
_cell.length_b   1.000
_cell.length_c   1.000
_cell.angle_alpha   90.00
_cell.angle_beta   90.00
_cell.angle_gamma   90.00
#
_symmetry.space_group_name_H-M   'P 1'
#
loop_
_entity.id
_entity.type
_entity.pdbx_description
1 polymer ?
#
loop_
_entity_poly.entity_id
_entity_poly.type
_entity_poly.pdbx_seq_one_letter_code
_entity_poly.pdbx_strand_id
1 'polypeptide(L)' 'MMTTLTARPEAITFDPQQTALIVVDMQNAYATPGGYLDLAGFDVSTTRPVIANIPNRRDRSANGRDADHLVSKWLG' A
#
# COMPACT_ATOMS: atom_id res chain seq x y z
N MET A 1 3.81 -12.81 -18.72
CA MET A 1 5.29 -12.77 -18.91
C MET A 1 5.90 -12.66 -17.53
N MET A 2 6.90 -13.48 -17.23
CA MET A 2 7.54 -13.48 -15.92
C MET A 2 8.26 -12.15 -15.66
N THR A 3 8.08 -11.59 -14.46
CA THR A 3 8.78 -10.40 -13.97
C THR A 3 9.64 -10.79 -12.78
N THR A 4 10.86 -10.26 -12.72
CA THR A 4 11.77 -10.44 -11.59
C THR A 4 11.90 -9.15 -10.79
N LEU A 5 11.64 -9.21 -9.49
CA LEU A 5 11.89 -8.12 -8.54
C LEU A 5 13.19 -8.38 -7.79
N THR A 6 14.06 -7.36 -7.72
CA THR A 6 15.18 -7.37 -6.77
C THR A 6 14.62 -7.33 -5.36
N ALA A 7 14.90 -8.38 -4.58
CA ALA A 7 14.44 -8.52 -3.21
C ALA A 7 15.55 -9.15 -2.36
N ARG A 8 15.29 -9.29 -1.06
CA ARG A 8 16.16 -9.99 -0.12
C ARG A 8 15.38 -11.14 0.51
N PRO A 9 16.02 -12.28 0.83
CA PRO A 9 17.45 -12.57 0.63
C PRO A 9 17.86 -12.75 -0.84
N GLU A 10 16.91 -13.08 -1.72
CA GLU A 10 17.12 -13.28 -3.15
C GLU A 10 16.03 -12.59 -3.99
N ALA A 11 16.26 -12.50 -5.30
CA ALA A 11 15.30 -11.97 -6.25
C ALA A 11 14.08 -12.89 -6.41
N ILE A 12 12.89 -12.30 -6.58
CA ILE A 12 11.63 -13.05 -6.72
C ILE A 12 11.14 -12.91 -8.16
N THR A 13 10.86 -14.05 -8.81
CA THR A 13 10.31 -14.08 -10.17
C THR A 13 8.90 -14.67 -10.16
N PHE A 14 7.94 -13.98 -10.77
CA PHE A 14 6.53 -14.39 -10.79
C PHE A 14 5.82 -13.92 -12.07
N ASP A 15 4.71 -14.56 -12.43
CA ASP A 15 3.81 -14.04 -13.47
C ASP A 15 2.80 -13.07 -12.83
N PRO A 16 2.79 -11.78 -13.23
CA PRO A 16 1.82 -10.82 -12.72
C PRO A 16 0.36 -11.22 -12.98
N GLN A 17 0.07 -11.96 -14.05
CA GLN A 17 -1.30 -12.42 -14.35
C GLN A 17 -1.77 -13.55 -13.43
N GLN A 18 -0.88 -14.16 -12.66
CA GLN A 18 -1.18 -15.22 -11.69
C GLN A 18 -0.87 -14.77 -10.26
N THR A 19 -0.67 -13.47 -10.04
CA THR A 19 -0.26 -12.89 -8.76
C THR A 19 -1.22 -11.76 -8.38
N ALA A 20 -1.42 -11.54 -7.07
CA ALA A 20 -2.21 -10.45 -6.54
C ALA A 20 -1.41 -9.60 -5.55
N LEU A 21 -1.68 -8.28 -5.54
CA LEU A 21 -1.21 -7.36 -4.51
C LEU A 21 -2.22 -7.30 -3.36
N ILE A 22 -1.79 -7.65 -2.15
CA ILE A 22 -2.59 -7.52 -0.93
C ILE A 22 -2.14 -6.28 -0.17
N VAL A 23 -3.09 -5.40 0.15
CA VAL A 23 -2.88 -4.23 1.02
C VAL A 23 -3.61 -4.52 2.34
N VAL A 24 -2.86 -4.68 3.41
CA VAL A 24 -3.39 -5.11 4.72
C VAL A 24 -3.67 -3.90 5.60
N ASP A 25 -4.84 -3.87 6.22
CA ASP A 25 -5.20 -3.03 7.36
C ASP A 25 -4.93 -1.52 7.24
N MET A 26 -5.05 -0.96 6.03
CA MET A 26 -4.75 0.46 5.81
C MET A 26 -5.80 1.42 6.38
N GLN A 27 -6.86 0.97 7.06
CA GLN A 27 -8.01 1.81 7.44
C GLN A 27 -7.63 3.03 8.26
N ASN A 28 -8.43 4.10 8.16
CA ASN A 28 -8.23 5.35 8.90
C ASN A 28 -8.07 5.11 10.41
N ALA A 29 -8.80 4.14 10.98
CA ALA A 29 -8.64 3.77 12.38
C ALA A 29 -7.19 3.44 12.78
N TYR A 30 -6.36 2.92 11.87
CA TYR A 30 -4.97 2.56 12.17
C TYR A 30 -3.95 3.55 11.59
N ALA A 31 -4.34 4.33 10.58
CA ALA A 31 -3.38 5.09 9.79
C ALA A 31 -3.55 6.62 9.83
N THR A 32 -4.59 7.16 10.48
CA THR A 32 -4.82 8.61 10.56
C THR A 32 -4.73 9.15 11.99
N PRO A 33 -4.34 10.42 12.17
CA PRO A 33 -4.58 11.14 13.43
C PRO A 33 -6.05 11.07 13.83
N GLY A 34 -6.32 10.94 15.12
CA GLY A 34 -7.66 10.71 15.69
C GLY A 34 -8.23 9.31 15.44
N GLY A 35 -7.48 8.42 14.78
CA GLY A 35 -7.82 7.01 14.64
C GLY A 35 -7.59 6.21 15.94
N TYR A 36 -8.08 4.98 15.97
CA TYR A 36 -7.88 4.04 17.08
C TYR A 36 -6.42 3.95 17.58
N LEU A 37 -5.43 3.79 16.69
CA LEU A 37 -4.03 3.63 17.12
C LEU A 37 -3.44 4.93 17.68
N ASP A 38 -3.77 6.09 17.07
CA ASP A 38 -3.37 7.39 17.60
C ASP A 38 -3.97 7.64 18.98
N LEU A 39 -5.28 7.36 19.14
CA LEU A 39 -5.97 7.46 20.44
C LEU A 39 -5.45 6.47 21.48
N ALA A 40 -4.91 5.32 21.05
CA ALA A 40 -4.24 4.35 21.91
C ALA A 40 -2.79 4.75 22.26
N GLY A 41 -2.28 5.87 21.73
CA GLY A 41 -0.96 6.41 22.03
C GLY A 41 0.18 5.91 21.12
N PHE A 42 -0.13 5.27 19.99
CA PHE A 42 0.87 4.89 19.00
C PHE A 42 1.19 6.04 18.04
N ASP A 43 2.46 6.16 17.65
CA ASP A 43 2.86 7.11 16.61
C ASP A 43 2.44 6.63 15.21
N VAL A 44 1.42 7.29 14.67
CA VAL A 44 0.90 7.02 13.31
C VAL A 44 1.51 7.93 12.24
N SER A 45 2.45 8.83 12.58
CA SER A 45 3.00 9.79 11.61
C SER A 45 3.74 9.12 10.44
N THR A 46 4.25 7.90 10.67
CA THR A 46 5.02 7.11 9.71
C THR A 46 4.17 6.38 8.67
N THR A 47 2.84 6.39 8.79
CA THR A 47 1.93 5.70 7.86
C THR A 47 1.73 6.48 6.57
N ARG A 48 1.79 7.83 6.62
CA ARG A 48 1.53 8.70 5.46
C ARG A 48 2.43 8.41 4.25
N PRO A 49 3.76 8.26 4.39
CA PRO A 49 4.62 7.89 3.26
C PRO A 49 4.28 6.52 2.66
N VAL A 50 3.78 5.58 3.48
CA VAL A 50 3.37 4.25 3.02
C VAL A 50 2.12 4.36 2.15
N ILE A 51 1.09 5.09 2.62
CA ILE A 51 -0.17 5.31 1.90
C ILE A 51 0.10 5.93 0.53
N ALA A 52 0.94 6.97 0.47
CA ALA A 52 1.29 7.65 -0.77
C ALA A 52 1.96 6.73 -1.80
N ASN A 53 2.58 5.63 -1.35
CA ASN A 53 3.30 4.70 -2.22
C ASN A 53 2.44 3.52 -2.72
N ILE A 54 1.25 3.31 -2.17
CA ILE A 54 0.35 2.21 -2.57
C ILE A 54 -0.11 2.35 -4.04
N PRO A 55 -0.53 3.52 -4.54
CA PRO A 55 -0.85 3.74 -5.96
C PRO A 55 0.24 3.22 -6.91
N ASN A 56 1.48 3.62 -6.66
CA ASN A 56 2.65 3.23 -7.47
C ASN A 56 2.84 1.71 -7.54
N ARG A 57 2.46 0.99 -6.47
CA ARG A 57 2.56 -0.48 -6.43
C ARG A 57 1.36 -1.14 -7.11
N ARG A 58 0.18 -0.53 -7.03
CA ARG A 58 -1.04 -1.03 -7.68
C ARG A 58 -0.94 -0.95 -9.20
N ASP A 59 -0.41 0.15 -9.76
CA ASP A 59 -0.25 0.30 -11.21
C ASP A 59 0.76 -0.71 -11.79
N ARG A 60 1.70 -1.18 -10.98
CA ARG A 60 2.64 -2.26 -11.35
C ARG A 60 2.02 -3.65 -11.21
N SER A 61 0.91 -3.78 -10.49
CA SER A 61 0.21 -5.04 -10.23
C SER A 61 -1.11 -5.21 -11.01
N ALA A 62 -1.73 -4.12 -11.49
CA ALA A 62 -3.01 -4.13 -12.19
C ALA A 62 -3.15 -2.91 -13.14
N ASN A 63 -3.97 -3.04 -14.18
CA ASN A 63 -4.26 -2.02 -15.21
C ASN A 63 -4.85 -0.74 -14.55
N GLY A 64 -3.98 0.25 -14.27
CA GLY A 64 -4.23 1.37 -13.35
C GLY A 64 -5.17 2.47 -13.83
N ARG A 65 -6.40 2.53 -13.30
CA ARG A 65 -7.33 3.65 -13.58
C ARG A 65 -8.01 4.32 -12.38
N ASP A 66 -7.75 3.91 -11.13
CA ASP A 66 -8.50 4.41 -9.94
C ASP A 66 -7.63 4.92 -8.76
N ALA A 67 -6.33 5.16 -8.94
CA ALA A 67 -5.41 5.27 -7.80
C ALA A 67 -5.46 6.61 -7.05
N ASP A 68 -5.67 7.74 -7.73
CA ASP A 68 -5.62 9.09 -7.13
C ASP A 68 -6.83 9.39 -6.23
N HIS A 69 -8.02 8.87 -6.60
CA HIS A 69 -9.23 9.03 -5.80
C HIS A 69 -9.10 8.33 -4.44
N LEU A 70 -8.41 7.18 -4.42
CA LEU A 70 -8.27 6.41 -3.21
C LEU A 70 -7.37 7.14 -2.21
N VAL A 71 -6.16 7.58 -2.54
CA VAL A 71 -5.26 8.23 -1.56
C VAL A 71 -5.94 9.38 -0.79
N SER A 72 -6.70 10.22 -1.50
CA SER A 72 -7.43 11.34 -0.89
C SER A 72 -8.43 10.86 0.17
N LYS A 73 -9.12 9.74 -0.04
CA LYS A 73 -10.07 9.16 0.91
C LYS A 73 -9.41 8.62 2.20
N TRP A 74 -8.15 8.18 2.13
CA TRP A 74 -7.45 7.57 3.27
C TRP A 74 -6.69 8.61 4.09
N LEU A 75 -6.22 9.69 3.44
CA LEU A 75 -5.52 10.77 4.13
C LEU A 75 -6.45 11.80 4.76
N GLY A 76 -7.73 11.80 4.38
CA GLY A 76 -8.72 12.79 4.83
C GLY A 76 -8.74 14.00 3.90
#